data_AF-A0A425CC86-F1
#
_entry.id   AF-A0A425CC86-F1
#
_cell.length_a   1.000
_cell.length_b   1.000
_cell.length_c   1.000
_cell.angle_alpha   90.00
_cell.angle_beta   90.00
_cell.angle_gamma   90.00
#
_symmetry.space_group_name_H-M   'P 1'
#
loop_
_entity.id
_entity.type
_entity.pdbx_description
1 polymer ?
#
loop_
_entity_poly.entity_id
_entity_poly.type
_entity_poly.pdbx_seq_one_letter_code
_entity_poly.pdbx_strand_id
1 'polypeptide(L)'
;MSRLKCFLLVVFAAFFAFATGLQNDTVISWPSLLFRFSIKRIATQVHGQSKFFVRADPVVSLGDTTSVLYDAYAVFEDDNSIYKYSLVDGATYVSRSFRTGGGKLEVECSDADILLSVNSIVKALGTAKAVSTITTSDGSAILCSVGKSFQISVNGVKFGVCSYGSSGFTIFGSDLDVKVKYMKNQLPIWAPKLDIKTKKGCKKMASPNTVTSIGRSFLTGESIQDEERILGDVVDVLLRGSCTCKSTPRPCIFIHGLGVLTEKEKNLDTFDKYWGNLTDHTPCCSTTQYAMLNTVNNSWTDHFQQQKVCDRVLAASKTSKGFTISDTIIITHSMGGLMVAGAIANKKCKLASSATWVAIASPMLGSMAAEYFEESCNHETNFFMAEFVESTKLCPPDDGIKSLAYQYDSYSTPALDKMYHFAQEAYRKNVHAVMCSNSYSGIFSSYQLGFWILGKTIPHKSKQNDGMVEFHGCAGGFLETKFGDDFRKPFYVSKLNHNDLAFRAGDALLDEAKMPVKWFECLL
;
A
#
# COMPACT_ATOMS: atom_id res chain seq x y z
N MET A 1 -23.21 30.02 79.70
CA MET A 1 -21.74 29.92 79.70
C MET A 1 -21.26 29.48 78.31
N SER A 2 -20.36 30.28 77.70
CA SER A 2 -19.45 30.00 76.55
C SER A 2 -20.02 29.41 75.23
N ARG A 3 -20.19 30.20 74.14
CA ARG A 3 -19.24 30.50 73.00
C ARG A 3 -18.74 29.23 72.28
N LEU A 4 -19.04 28.95 71.01
CA LEU A 4 -18.83 29.65 69.71
C LEU A 4 -17.39 29.54 69.14
N LYS A 5 -17.31 28.85 67.98
CA LYS A 5 -16.40 29.04 66.81
C LYS A 5 -14.90 28.65 66.85
N CYS A 6 -14.51 28.05 65.72
CA CYS A 6 -13.37 28.37 64.83
C CYS A 6 -11.99 27.72 65.04
N PHE A 7 -11.39 27.40 63.88
CA PHE A 7 -9.95 27.51 63.52
C PHE A 7 -9.01 26.45 64.13
N LEU A 8 -7.89 26.01 63.55
CA LEU A 8 -7.18 26.19 62.28
C LEU A 8 -6.01 25.18 62.29
N LEU A 9 -5.42 24.91 61.11
CA LEU A 9 -4.02 24.59 60.79
C LEU A 9 -2.98 24.43 61.93
N VAL A 10 -2.01 23.52 61.70
CA VAL A 10 -0.53 23.73 61.70
C VAL A 10 0.09 22.45 61.09
N VAL A 11 0.63 22.45 59.87
CA VAL A 11 1.96 22.90 59.40
C VAL A 11 3.09 21.88 59.67
N PHE A 12 3.75 21.46 58.59
CA PHE A 12 5.20 21.26 58.58
C PHE A 12 5.79 22.05 57.41
N ALA A 13 6.61 23.04 57.75
CA ALA A 13 7.43 23.88 56.88
C ALA A 13 8.71 23.11 56.51
N ALA A 14 9.10 23.07 55.24
CA ALA A 14 10.01 23.99 54.55
C ALA A 14 11.49 23.59 54.61
N PHE A 15 12.08 23.37 53.43
CA PHE A 15 13.38 23.94 53.09
C PHE A 15 13.36 24.31 51.59
N PHE A 16 13.13 25.59 51.33
CA PHE A 16 13.50 26.26 50.09
C PHE A 16 14.91 26.83 50.29
N ALA A 17 15.82 26.56 49.35
CA ALA A 17 16.96 27.42 49.10
C ALA A 17 16.88 27.86 47.63
N PHE A 18 16.65 29.16 47.46
CA PHE A 18 16.81 29.86 46.19
C PHE A 18 18.31 29.89 45.83
N ALA A 19 18.63 29.50 44.61
CA ALA A 19 19.79 30.01 43.89
C ALA A 19 19.28 30.63 42.59
N THR A 20 19.27 31.96 42.57
CA THR A 20 19.01 32.80 41.40
C THR A 20 20.18 32.72 40.43
N GLY A 21 19.88 32.58 39.14
CA GLY A 21 20.73 33.09 38.06
C GLY A 21 21.80 32.14 37.53
N LEU A 22 21.42 31.33 36.54
CA LEU A 22 22.24 31.03 35.36
C LEU A 22 21.26 30.86 34.19
N GLN A 23 21.13 31.93 33.41
CA GLN A 23 20.52 31.92 32.09
C GLN A 23 21.60 31.42 31.12
N ASN A 24 21.47 30.18 30.65
CA ASN A 24 22.16 29.51 29.53
C ASN A 24 21.72 28.03 29.59
N ASP A 25 21.13 27.36 28.60
CA ASP A 25 20.89 27.63 27.19
C ASP A 25 19.44 27.20 26.88
N THR A 26 18.78 27.83 25.91
CA THR A 26 17.53 27.32 25.34
C THR A 26 17.76 25.91 24.79
N VAL A 27 17.40 24.89 25.57
CA VAL A 27 17.27 23.53 25.04
C VAL A 27 16.21 23.60 23.96
N ILE A 28 16.64 23.44 22.70
CA ILE A 28 15.76 23.40 21.54
C ILE A 28 14.84 22.19 21.73
N SER A 29 13.62 22.46 22.20
CA SER A 29 12.62 21.44 22.43
C SER A 29 11.90 21.18 21.11
N TRP A 30 12.19 20.04 20.52
CA TRP A 30 11.43 19.53 19.39
C TRP A 30 9.96 19.36 19.84
N PRO A 31 8.99 20.02 19.17
CA PRO A 31 7.60 19.90 19.54
C PRO A 31 6.99 18.60 19.01
N SER A 32 5.98 18.10 19.68
CA SER A 32 5.11 17.08 19.10
C SER A 32 4.33 17.66 17.92
N LEU A 33 4.08 16.85 16.90
CA LEU A 33 3.40 17.25 15.67
C LEU A 33 2.06 16.54 15.55
N LEU A 34 1.05 17.28 15.11
CA LEU A 34 -0.24 16.73 14.71
C LEU A 34 -0.43 16.94 13.21
N PHE A 35 -0.37 15.86 12.45
CA PHE A 35 -0.67 15.85 11.03
C PHE A 35 -2.15 15.55 10.84
N ARG A 36 -2.85 16.42 10.10
CA ARG A 36 -4.24 16.24 9.69
C ARG A 36 -4.29 16.00 8.19
N PHE A 37 -4.55 14.75 7.82
CA PHE A 37 -4.68 14.35 6.43
C PHE A 37 -6.09 14.67 5.91
N SER A 38 -6.17 15.13 4.67
CA SER A 38 -7.40 15.37 3.93
C SER A 38 -7.25 14.81 2.52
N ILE A 39 -7.87 13.66 2.29
CA ILE A 39 -7.82 12.91 1.04
C ILE A 39 -8.77 13.53 0.02
N LYS A 40 -8.28 13.72 -1.21
CA LYS A 40 -9.02 14.28 -2.35
C LYS A 40 -9.54 13.19 -3.30
N ARG A 41 -8.86 12.05 -3.38
CA ARG A 41 -9.19 10.94 -4.29
C ARG A 41 -9.71 9.72 -3.53
N ILE A 42 -10.87 9.18 -3.92
CA ILE A 42 -11.50 8.07 -3.21
C ILE A 42 -10.61 6.82 -3.20
N ALA A 43 -9.95 6.54 -4.32
CA ALA A 43 -8.98 5.45 -4.45
C ALA A 43 -7.72 5.62 -3.57
N THR A 44 -7.60 6.62 -2.70
CA THR A 44 -6.50 6.72 -1.72
C THR A 44 -7.00 6.79 -0.27
N GLN A 45 -8.28 6.48 -0.03
CA GLN A 45 -8.82 6.44 1.33
C GLN A 45 -8.17 5.33 2.17
N VAL A 46 -7.85 5.66 3.41
CA VAL A 46 -7.25 4.72 4.36
C VAL A 46 -8.36 4.22 5.27
N HIS A 47 -8.62 2.90 5.29
CA HIS A 47 -9.77 2.32 6.01
C HIS A 47 -11.11 2.98 5.63
N GLY A 48 -11.28 3.38 4.37
CA GLY A 48 -12.47 4.10 3.90
C GLY A 48 -12.61 5.54 4.44
N GLN A 49 -11.61 6.05 5.15
CA GLN A 49 -11.62 7.39 5.73
C GLN A 49 -10.89 8.38 4.82
N SER A 50 -11.52 9.54 4.57
CA SER A 50 -10.93 10.64 3.81
C SER A 50 -10.29 11.71 4.68
N LYS A 51 -10.48 11.66 6.00
CA LYS A 51 -9.88 12.60 6.96
C LYS A 51 -9.46 11.82 8.19
N PHE A 52 -8.20 11.95 8.56
CA PHE A 52 -7.66 11.28 9.74
C PHE A 52 -6.48 12.07 10.32
N PHE A 53 -6.09 11.69 11.53
CA PHE A 53 -5.02 12.33 12.27
C PHE A 53 -3.88 11.37 12.53
N VAL A 54 -2.69 11.92 12.49
CA VAL A 54 -1.46 11.25 12.89
C VAL A 54 -0.80 12.13 13.93
N ARG A 55 -0.58 11.56 15.11
CA ARG A 55 0.23 12.19 16.15
C ARG A 55 1.67 11.72 16.00
N ALA A 56 2.61 12.63 16.16
CA ALA A 56 4.02 12.30 16.19
C ALA A 56 4.71 12.99 17.37
N ASP A 57 5.51 12.26 18.12
CA ASP A 57 6.24 12.75 19.29
C ASP A 57 7.75 12.55 19.06
N PRO A 58 8.58 13.59 19.27
CA PRO A 58 10.00 13.52 18.94
C PRO A 58 10.77 12.68 19.94
N VAL A 59 11.65 11.83 19.41
CA VAL A 59 12.66 11.05 20.12
C VAL A 59 14.02 11.63 19.73
N VAL A 60 14.64 12.34 20.67
CA VAL A 60 15.92 13.02 20.48
C VAL A 60 16.93 12.62 21.53
N SER A 61 18.17 12.42 21.09
CA SER A 61 19.28 12.19 22.00
C SER A 61 19.59 13.48 22.77
N LEU A 62 19.90 13.35 24.06
CA LEU A 62 20.34 14.49 24.90
C LEU A 62 21.52 15.21 24.23
N GLY A 63 21.34 16.51 23.95
CA GLY A 63 22.37 17.37 23.33
C GLY A 63 22.42 17.34 21.80
N ASP A 64 21.69 16.44 21.13
CA ASP A 64 21.55 16.46 19.66
C ASP A 64 20.42 17.43 19.26
N THR A 65 20.80 18.48 18.53
CA THR A 65 19.83 19.43 17.96
C THR A 65 19.67 19.27 16.45
N THR A 66 20.50 18.47 15.80
CA THR A 66 20.58 18.37 14.34
C THR A 66 19.93 17.12 13.79
N SER A 67 19.59 16.13 14.63
CA SER A 67 18.86 14.93 14.20
C SER A 67 17.62 14.68 15.06
N VAL A 68 16.57 14.17 14.42
CA VAL A 68 15.32 13.82 15.10
C VAL A 68 14.71 12.55 14.50
N LEU A 69 14.23 11.68 15.38
CA LEU A 69 13.28 10.62 15.04
C LEU A 69 11.92 11.02 15.61
N TYR A 70 10.84 10.74 14.90
CA TYR A 70 9.50 10.88 15.45
C TYR A 70 8.89 9.51 15.65
N ASP A 71 8.50 9.22 16.89
CA ASP A 71 7.52 8.18 17.15
C ASP A 71 6.17 8.68 16.67
N ALA A 72 5.31 7.78 16.19
CA ALA A 72 4.09 8.18 15.53
C ALA A 72 2.94 7.21 15.83
N TYR A 73 1.71 7.74 15.90
CA TYR A 73 0.53 6.98 16.26
C TYR A 73 -0.71 7.41 15.47
N ALA A 74 -1.49 6.43 15.00
CA ALA A 74 -2.78 6.64 14.37
C ALA A 74 -3.74 5.49 14.66
N VAL A 75 -5.04 5.79 14.61
CA VAL A 75 -6.12 4.85 14.87
C VAL A 75 -7.14 4.94 13.76
N PHE A 76 -7.59 3.78 13.28
CA PHE A 76 -8.67 3.64 12.32
C PHE A 76 -9.70 2.69 12.88
N GLU A 77 -10.96 3.03 12.65
CA GLU A 77 -12.10 2.25 13.08
C GLU A 77 -12.85 1.80 11.84
N ASP A 78 -13.04 0.49 11.75
CA ASP A 78 -13.91 -0.17 10.79
C ASP A 78 -15.14 -0.71 11.56
N ASP A 79 -16.17 -1.17 10.85
CA ASP A 79 -17.46 -1.59 11.45
C ASP A 79 -17.29 -2.57 12.63
N ASN A 80 -16.33 -3.49 12.53
CA ASN A 80 -16.12 -4.57 13.50
C ASN A 80 -14.74 -4.54 14.21
N SER A 81 -13.83 -3.65 13.81
CA SER A 81 -12.42 -3.71 14.27
C SER A 81 -11.82 -2.33 14.45
N ILE A 82 -10.94 -2.20 15.45
CA ILE A 82 -10.11 -1.02 15.67
C ILE A 82 -8.68 -1.40 15.32
N TYR A 83 -8.11 -0.69 14.36
CA TYR A 83 -6.74 -0.83 13.91
C TYR A 83 -5.90 0.32 14.50
N LYS A 84 -4.81 -0.03 15.17
CA LYS A 84 -3.86 0.95 15.71
C LYS A 84 -2.50 0.73 15.07
N TYR A 85 -1.93 1.82 14.59
CA TYR A 85 -0.62 1.87 13.97
C TYR A 85 0.29 2.69 14.86
N SER A 86 1.45 2.14 15.20
CA SER A 86 2.44 2.86 16.01
C SER A 86 3.85 2.64 15.47
N LEU A 87 4.61 3.71 15.37
CA LEU A 87 6.06 3.70 15.18
C LEU A 87 6.69 4.10 16.51
N VAL A 88 7.51 3.22 17.09
CA VAL A 88 8.15 3.43 18.39
C VAL A 88 9.62 3.03 18.32
N ASP A 89 10.52 3.95 18.63
CA ASP A 89 11.97 3.78 18.57
C ASP A 89 12.47 3.23 17.23
N GLY A 90 11.78 3.63 16.16
CA GLY A 90 12.05 3.23 14.78
C GLY A 90 11.45 1.89 14.36
N ALA A 91 10.75 1.18 15.24
CA ALA A 91 10.05 -0.06 14.92
C ALA A 91 8.55 0.16 14.72
N THR A 92 7.98 -0.47 13.68
CA THR A 92 6.57 -0.30 13.31
C THR A 92 5.73 -1.47 13.78
N TYR A 93 4.59 -1.15 14.38
CA TYR A 93 3.63 -2.10 14.92
C TYR A 93 2.24 -1.82 14.37
N VAL A 94 1.50 -2.90 14.14
CA VAL A 94 0.07 -2.85 13.87
C VAL A 94 -0.63 -3.74 14.87
N SER A 95 -1.69 -3.22 15.47
CA SER A 95 -2.56 -4.01 16.32
C SER A 95 -4.00 -3.92 15.88
N ARG A 96 -4.70 -5.05 15.98
CA ARG A 96 -6.13 -5.17 15.69
C ARG A 96 -6.85 -5.64 16.95
N SER A 97 -7.94 -4.96 17.27
CA SER A 97 -8.86 -5.36 18.33
C SER A 97 -10.29 -5.39 17.81
N PHE A 98 -11.12 -6.27 18.38
CA PHE A 98 -12.52 -6.43 18.00
C PHE A 98 -13.42 -5.66 18.95
N ARG A 99 -14.45 -4.99 18.41
CA ARG A 99 -15.33 -4.10 19.20
C ARG A 99 -16.17 -4.85 20.23
N THR A 100 -16.49 -6.12 19.98
CA THR A 100 -17.36 -6.95 20.84
C THR A 100 -16.62 -7.66 21.98
N GLY A 101 -15.34 -7.34 22.23
CA GLY A 101 -14.63 -7.78 23.44
C GLY A 101 -14.26 -9.26 23.52
N GLY A 102 -14.53 -10.06 22.47
CA GLY A 102 -14.29 -11.51 22.44
C GLY A 102 -13.08 -11.98 21.62
N GLY A 103 -12.43 -11.09 20.86
CA GLY A 103 -11.29 -11.47 20.00
C GLY A 103 -9.93 -11.19 20.64
N LYS A 104 -8.96 -12.08 20.42
CA LYS A 104 -7.56 -11.91 20.86
C LYS A 104 -6.98 -10.63 20.22
N LEU A 105 -6.24 -9.83 20.99
CA LEU A 105 -5.46 -8.72 20.44
C LEU A 105 -4.39 -9.30 19.52
N GLU A 106 -4.48 -8.98 18.23
CA GLU A 106 -3.48 -9.36 17.24
C GLU A 106 -2.47 -8.22 17.15
N VAL A 107 -1.18 -8.51 17.26
CA VAL A 107 -0.10 -7.53 17.13
C VAL A 107 0.98 -8.09 16.23
N GLU A 108 1.31 -7.37 15.17
CA GLU A 108 2.38 -7.75 14.24
C GLU A 108 3.38 -6.62 14.05
N CYS A 109 4.63 -7.01 13.80
CA CYS A 109 5.67 -6.11 13.32
C CYS A 109 5.46 -5.87 11.82
N SER A 110 5.47 -4.61 11.41
CA SER A 110 5.55 -4.26 9.98
C SER A 110 7.00 -4.23 9.53
N ASP A 111 7.26 -4.79 8.35
CA ASP A 111 8.56 -4.69 7.69
C ASP A 111 8.69 -3.41 6.84
N ALA A 112 7.76 -2.46 6.97
CA ALA A 112 7.89 -1.16 6.34
C ALA A 112 7.29 -0.01 7.17
N ASP A 113 7.80 1.20 6.92
CA ASP A 113 7.37 2.44 7.57
C ASP A 113 6.19 3.06 6.82
N ILE A 114 5.06 2.35 6.79
CA ILE A 114 4.06 2.61 5.75
C ILE A 114 3.03 3.68 6.18
N LEU A 115 2.59 3.76 7.45
CA LEU A 115 1.37 4.54 7.77
C LEU A 115 1.72 6.00 8.06
N LEU A 116 2.85 6.17 8.70
CA LEU A 116 3.31 7.44 9.21
C LEU A 116 4.70 7.62 8.69
N SER A 117 4.83 7.63 7.36
CA SER A 117 6.00 8.19 6.68
C SER A 117 6.25 9.66 7.09
N VAL A 118 5.72 10.15 8.21
CA VAL A 118 6.22 11.21 9.09
C VAL A 118 7.73 11.27 9.05
N ASN A 119 8.47 10.19 9.26
CA ASN A 119 9.93 10.26 9.18
C ASN A 119 10.44 10.46 7.75
N SER A 120 9.75 9.95 6.73
CA SER A 120 10.03 10.30 5.33
C SER A 120 9.66 11.75 5.00
N ILE A 121 8.60 12.31 5.60
CA ILE A 121 8.19 13.72 5.48
C ILE A 121 9.23 14.60 6.17
N VAL A 122 9.67 14.25 7.39
CA VAL A 122 10.76 14.90 8.14
C VAL A 122 12.02 14.94 7.28
N LYS A 123 12.41 13.81 6.69
CA LYS A 123 13.53 13.74 5.74
C LYS A 123 13.34 14.65 4.53
N ALA A 124 12.13 14.66 3.95
CA ALA A 124 11.81 15.46 2.77
C ALA A 124 11.80 16.97 3.07
N LEU A 125 11.33 17.38 4.25
CA LEU A 125 11.39 18.77 4.72
C LEU A 125 12.84 19.24 4.87
N GLY A 126 13.75 18.34 5.24
CA GLY A 126 15.19 18.61 5.25
C GLY A 126 15.79 18.92 3.86
N THR A 127 15.11 18.56 2.77
CA THR A 127 15.54 18.82 1.39
C THR A 127 14.60 19.76 0.65
N ALA A 128 13.79 20.52 1.39
CA ALA A 128 12.85 21.48 0.82
C ALA A 128 13.55 22.53 -0.03
N LYS A 129 13.01 22.79 -1.23
CA LYS A 129 13.52 23.81 -2.15
C LYS A 129 12.50 24.94 -2.26
N ALA A 130 12.94 26.19 -2.15
CA ALA A 130 12.07 27.34 -2.37
C ALA A 130 11.54 27.35 -3.81
N VAL A 131 10.28 27.71 -3.99
CA VAL A 131 9.63 27.79 -5.31
C VAL A 131 8.80 29.06 -5.43
N SER A 132 8.61 29.52 -6.66
CA SER A 132 7.88 30.75 -6.93
C SER A 132 6.37 30.57 -6.69
N THR A 133 5.83 29.50 -7.26
CA THR A 133 4.42 29.18 -7.27
C THR A 133 4.23 27.68 -7.14
N ILE A 134 3.19 27.27 -6.40
CA ILE A 134 2.70 25.91 -6.38
C ILE A 134 1.41 25.90 -7.19
N THR A 135 1.36 25.08 -8.23
CA THR A 135 0.24 25.06 -9.17
C THR A 135 -0.42 23.69 -9.16
N THR A 136 -1.74 23.65 -9.09
CA THR A 136 -2.54 22.44 -9.22
C THR A 136 -2.68 22.03 -10.68
N SER A 137 -3.17 20.81 -10.92
CA SER A 137 -3.28 20.24 -12.27
C SER A 137 -4.21 21.00 -13.22
N ASP A 138 -5.14 21.77 -12.68
CA ASP A 138 -6.07 22.64 -13.40
C ASP A 138 -5.48 24.04 -13.71
N GLY A 139 -4.23 24.29 -13.34
CA GLY A 139 -3.56 25.58 -13.52
C GLY A 139 -3.82 26.58 -12.39
N SER A 140 -4.59 26.23 -11.36
CA SER A 140 -4.84 27.12 -10.22
C SER A 140 -3.59 27.24 -9.33
N ALA A 141 -3.26 28.47 -8.91
CA ALA A 141 -2.14 28.73 -8.02
C ALA A 141 -2.55 28.59 -6.55
N ILE A 142 -1.76 27.86 -5.76
CA ILE A 142 -1.87 27.82 -4.30
C ILE A 142 -1.12 29.01 -3.72
N LEU A 143 -1.86 29.90 -3.07
CA LEU A 143 -1.31 31.13 -2.49
C LEU A 143 -0.66 30.87 -1.13
N CYS A 144 0.67 30.85 -1.09
CA CYS A 144 1.44 30.97 0.15
C CYS A 144 1.78 32.45 0.44
N SER A 145 2.14 32.78 1.68
CA SER A 145 2.79 34.07 1.96
C SER A 145 4.10 34.20 1.17
N VAL A 146 4.45 35.43 0.78
CA VAL A 146 5.64 35.71 -0.06
C VAL A 146 6.89 35.06 0.55
N GLY A 147 7.61 34.27 -0.25
CA GLY A 147 8.84 33.59 0.16
C GLY A 147 8.62 32.37 1.08
N LYS A 148 7.38 31.94 1.30
CA LYS A 148 7.05 30.81 2.19
C LYS A 148 6.48 29.59 1.44
N SER A 149 6.80 29.46 0.15
CA SER A 149 6.42 28.36 -0.75
C SER A 149 7.63 27.46 -1.07
N PHE A 150 7.45 26.15 -0.92
CA PHE A 150 8.52 25.17 -1.11
C PHE A 150 8.04 23.91 -1.84
N GLN A 151 8.97 23.17 -2.44
CA GLN A 151 8.77 21.83 -2.96
C GLN A 151 9.48 20.81 -2.08
N ILE A 152 8.80 19.69 -1.80
CA ILE A 152 9.42 18.48 -1.22
C ILE A 152 9.08 17.26 -2.07
N SER A 153 9.82 16.16 -1.88
CA SER A 153 9.50 14.85 -2.45
C SER A 153 9.54 13.76 -1.38
N VAL A 154 8.44 13.02 -1.22
CA VAL A 154 8.31 11.92 -0.26
C VAL A 154 8.15 10.64 -1.05
N ASN A 155 9.15 9.74 -0.97
CA ASN A 155 9.23 8.48 -1.72
C ASN A 155 8.80 8.60 -3.19
N GLY A 156 9.33 9.61 -3.88
CA GLY A 156 9.05 9.89 -5.30
C GLY A 156 7.87 10.85 -5.55
N VAL A 157 6.93 10.95 -4.61
CA VAL A 157 5.75 11.81 -4.74
C VAL A 157 6.11 13.27 -4.43
N LYS A 158 5.83 14.17 -5.38
CA LYS A 158 6.09 15.61 -5.23
C LYS A 158 4.95 16.32 -4.52
N PHE A 159 5.30 17.22 -3.60
CA PHE A 159 4.37 18.07 -2.88
C PHE A 159 4.83 19.53 -2.88
N GLY A 160 3.86 20.43 -2.83
CA GLY A 160 4.08 21.83 -2.47
C GLY A 160 3.91 22.03 -0.97
N VAL A 161 4.60 22.98 -0.36
CA VAL A 161 4.50 23.28 1.07
C VAL A 161 4.38 24.79 1.28
N CYS A 162 3.36 25.22 2.02
CA CYS A 162 3.30 26.57 2.57
C CYS A 162 3.71 26.55 4.05
N SER A 163 4.65 27.41 4.43
CA SER A 163 5.03 27.63 5.83
C SER A 163 4.24 28.79 6.45
N TYR A 164 3.83 28.64 7.71
CA TYR A 164 3.14 29.66 8.50
C TYR A 164 3.84 29.96 9.83
N GLY A 165 5.16 29.72 9.91
CA GLY A 165 5.96 29.93 11.11
C GLY A 165 5.41 29.12 12.30
N SER A 166 5.23 29.76 13.46
CA SER A 166 4.73 29.12 14.68
C SER A 166 3.31 28.56 14.59
N SER A 167 2.56 28.85 13.52
CA SER A 167 1.23 28.26 13.27
C SER A 167 1.28 26.89 12.56
N GLY A 168 2.48 26.44 12.16
CA GLY A 168 2.69 25.18 11.45
C GLY A 168 2.88 25.37 9.94
N PHE A 169 2.55 24.33 9.18
CA PHE A 169 2.67 24.34 7.73
C PHE A 169 1.58 23.47 7.08
N THR A 170 1.42 23.60 5.77
CA THR A 170 0.51 22.74 5.00
C THR A 170 1.24 22.19 3.79
N ILE A 171 1.14 20.87 3.63
CA ILE A 171 1.63 20.11 2.49
C ILE A 171 0.46 19.94 1.53
N PHE A 172 0.66 20.30 0.27
CA PHE A 172 -0.31 20.19 -0.81
C PHE A 172 0.14 19.14 -1.83
N GLY A 173 -0.74 18.20 -2.11
CA GLY A 173 -0.56 17.17 -3.13
C GLY A 173 -1.75 17.10 -4.08
N SER A 174 -1.61 16.30 -5.14
CA SER A 174 -2.73 16.06 -6.07
C SER A 174 -3.82 15.21 -5.44
N ASP A 175 -3.47 14.18 -4.65
CA ASP A 175 -4.43 13.25 -4.05
C ASP A 175 -4.79 13.56 -2.59
N LEU A 176 -4.02 14.41 -1.92
CA LEU A 176 -4.20 14.72 -0.51
C LEU A 176 -3.61 16.08 -0.14
N ASP A 177 -4.09 16.65 0.96
CA ASP A 177 -3.42 17.71 1.71
C ASP A 177 -3.12 17.27 3.13
N VAL A 178 -2.04 17.79 3.71
CA VAL A 178 -1.69 17.56 5.12
C VAL A 178 -1.46 18.88 5.82
N LYS A 179 -2.29 19.19 6.82
CA LYS A 179 -2.06 20.33 7.71
C LYS A 179 -1.33 19.87 8.95
N VAL A 180 -0.19 20.49 9.25
CA VAL A 180 0.65 20.13 10.40
C VAL A 180 0.61 21.23 11.44
N LYS A 181 0.41 20.88 12.70
CA LYS A 181 0.43 21.79 13.85
C LYS A 181 1.42 21.33 14.90
N TYR A 182 2.07 22.28 15.58
CA TYR A 182 2.87 22.03 16.77
C TYR A 182 1.98 21.87 18.00
N MET A 183 2.29 20.89 18.83
CA MET A 183 1.55 20.54 20.03
C MET A 183 2.40 20.88 21.26
N LYS A 184 1.78 21.51 22.27
CA LYS A 184 2.45 21.92 23.50
C LYS A 184 2.79 20.75 24.44
N ASN A 185 2.01 19.67 24.37
CA ASN A 185 2.12 18.55 25.29
C ASN A 185 2.68 17.33 24.56
N GLN A 186 3.84 16.87 25.00
CA GLN A 186 4.39 15.56 24.65
C GLN A 186 3.60 14.48 25.40
N LEU A 187 3.14 13.47 24.68
CA LEU A 187 2.54 12.26 25.25
C LEU A 187 3.37 11.10 24.70
N PRO A 188 4.08 10.35 25.55
CA PRO A 188 4.87 9.23 25.07
C PRO A 188 3.99 8.22 24.31
N ILE A 189 4.49 7.74 23.18
CA ILE A 189 3.86 6.66 22.42
C ILE A 189 4.54 5.36 22.85
N TRP A 190 3.76 4.39 23.32
CA TRP A 190 4.31 3.13 23.82
C TRP A 190 4.14 2.00 22.80
N ALA A 191 5.17 1.18 22.67
CA ALA A 191 5.09 -0.03 21.86
C ALA A 191 4.04 -0.99 22.46
N PRO A 192 3.19 -1.63 21.63
CA PRO A 192 2.26 -2.64 22.10
C PRO A 192 3.01 -3.86 22.63
N LYS A 193 2.40 -4.58 23.58
CA LYS A 193 2.93 -5.87 24.06
C LYS A 193 2.84 -6.90 22.93
N LEU A 194 3.98 -7.47 22.55
CA LEU A 194 4.06 -8.57 21.59
C LEU A 194 3.72 -9.90 22.28
N ASP A 195 3.19 -10.86 21.53
CA ASP A 195 3.03 -12.24 22.02
C ASP A 195 4.42 -12.85 22.33
N ILE A 196 4.48 -13.75 23.30
CA ILE A 196 5.71 -14.35 23.88
C ILE A 196 6.56 -15.06 22.80
N LYS A 197 5.95 -15.45 21.68
CA LYS A 197 6.62 -16.10 20.55
C LYS A 197 7.54 -15.15 19.76
N THR A 198 7.32 -13.83 19.81
CA THR A 198 8.11 -12.82 19.08
C THR A 198 9.32 -12.35 19.92
N LYS A 199 10.12 -13.30 20.44
CA LYS A 199 11.21 -13.05 21.43
C LYS A 199 12.30 -12.07 21.00
N LYS A 200 12.39 -11.67 19.72
CA LYS A 200 13.45 -10.79 19.19
C LYS A 200 13.06 -9.31 19.07
N GLY A 201 11.84 -8.92 19.44
CA GLY A 201 11.35 -7.56 19.20
C GLY A 201 11.18 -7.27 17.70
N CYS A 202 10.57 -6.13 17.37
CA CYS A 202 10.39 -5.71 15.98
C CYS A 202 11.67 -5.10 15.42
N LYS A 203 11.94 -5.33 14.13
CA LYS A 203 13.08 -4.71 13.44
C LYS A 203 12.88 -3.19 13.36
N LYS A 204 13.94 -2.43 13.65
CA LYS A 204 13.95 -0.99 13.44
C LYS A 204 14.09 -0.69 11.95
N MET A 205 13.09 0.01 11.42
CA MET A 205 12.96 0.39 10.00
C MET A 205 13.21 1.89 9.78
N ALA A 206 12.93 2.72 10.78
CA ALA A 206 13.27 4.14 10.76
C ALA A 206 14.49 4.43 11.63
N SER A 207 15.32 5.35 11.16
CA SER A 207 16.46 5.92 11.90
C SER A 207 16.25 7.42 12.07
N PRO A 208 16.89 8.06 13.06
CA PRO A 208 16.90 9.52 13.17
C PRO A 208 17.33 10.16 11.85
N ASN A 209 16.63 11.24 11.46
CA ASN A 209 16.96 12.01 10.27
C ASN A 209 17.76 13.23 10.68
N THR A 210 18.93 13.42 10.07
CA THR A 210 19.65 14.69 10.14
C THR A 210 18.87 15.75 9.36
N VAL A 211 18.59 16.88 10.00
CA VAL A 211 17.82 17.98 9.44
C VAL A 211 18.73 19.15 9.08
N THR A 212 18.40 19.80 7.97
CA THR A 212 18.97 21.10 7.58
C THR A 212 18.34 22.25 8.38
N SER A 213 18.85 23.48 8.25
CA SER A 213 18.26 24.66 8.91
C SER A 213 16.79 24.87 8.51
N ILE A 214 16.47 24.68 7.23
CA ILE A 214 15.11 24.76 6.72
C ILE A 214 14.22 23.64 7.27
N GLY A 215 14.73 22.40 7.30
CA GLY A 215 14.00 21.27 7.89
C GLY A 215 13.73 21.48 9.38
N ARG A 216 14.71 21.99 10.12
CA ARG A 216 14.53 22.38 11.53
C ARG A 216 13.44 23.41 11.67
N SER A 217 13.48 24.49 10.90
CA SER A 217 12.47 25.57 10.94
C SER A 217 11.05 25.04 10.72
N PHE A 218 10.86 24.11 9.77
CA PHE A 218 9.57 23.45 9.58
C PHE A 218 9.11 22.62 10.77
N LEU A 219 10.04 21.95 11.46
CA LEU A 219 9.71 21.00 12.52
C LEU A 219 9.61 21.66 13.90
N THR A 220 10.21 22.83 14.10
CA THR A 220 10.19 23.58 15.37
C THR A 220 9.27 24.80 15.34
N GLY A 221 8.90 25.29 14.15
CA GLY A 221 8.13 26.53 13.98
C GLY A 221 8.98 27.79 14.08
N GLU A 222 10.31 27.65 14.09
CA GLU A 222 11.25 28.76 13.96
C GLU A 222 11.08 29.46 12.61
N SER A 223 11.45 30.74 12.57
CA SER A 223 11.38 31.51 11.32
C SER A 223 12.37 30.94 10.31
N ILE A 224 11.86 30.52 9.15
CA ILE A 224 12.70 30.22 7.99
C ILE A 224 13.37 31.53 7.58
N GLN A 225 14.69 31.63 7.83
CA GLN A 225 15.48 32.77 7.39
C GLN A 225 15.45 32.82 5.87
N ASP A 226 15.29 34.03 5.33
CA ASP A 226 15.39 34.27 3.90
C ASP A 226 16.89 34.22 3.54
N GLU A 227 17.51 33.04 3.62
CA GLU A 227 18.81 32.84 2.97
C GLU A 227 18.62 33.25 1.51
N GLU A 228 19.44 34.21 1.09
CA GLU A 228 19.31 34.98 -0.14
C GLU A 228 18.71 34.13 -1.24
N ARG A 229 17.58 34.60 -1.79
CA ARG A 229 17.08 34.18 -3.10
C ARG A 229 18.25 34.23 -4.07
N ILE A 230 19.01 33.15 -4.20
CA ILE A 230 19.71 32.86 -5.43
C ILE A 230 18.55 32.72 -6.40
N LEU A 231 18.42 33.75 -7.23
CA LEU A 231 17.56 33.84 -8.39
C LEU A 231 18.00 32.76 -9.40
N GLY A 232 17.98 31.50 -8.98
CA GLY A 232 18.33 30.31 -9.73
C GLY A 232 17.04 29.59 -10.04
N ASP A 233 16.66 29.68 -11.31
CA ASP A 233 15.47 29.13 -11.97
C ASP A 233 14.15 29.30 -11.20
N VAL A 234 13.26 30.10 -11.77
CA VAL A 234 11.85 30.18 -11.40
C VAL A 234 11.22 28.80 -11.67
N VAL A 235 11.37 27.87 -10.73
CA VAL A 235 10.81 26.53 -10.83
C VAL A 235 9.43 26.56 -10.18
N ASP A 236 8.41 26.46 -11.01
CA ASP A 236 7.04 26.21 -10.55
C ASP A 236 6.84 24.71 -10.28
N VAL A 237 6.10 24.41 -9.22
CA VAL A 237 5.73 23.02 -8.89
C VAL A 237 4.37 22.73 -9.47
N LEU A 238 4.30 21.83 -10.45
CA LEU A 238 3.04 21.28 -10.93
C LEU A 238 2.67 20.02 -10.16
N LEU A 239 1.60 20.07 -9.39
CA LEU A 239 0.97 18.90 -8.78
C LEU A 239 0.17 18.16 -9.85
N ARG A 240 0.80 17.16 -10.47
CA ARG A 240 0.20 16.40 -11.59
C ARG A 240 -1.10 15.71 -11.16
N GLY A 241 -2.14 15.90 -11.96
CA GLY A 241 -3.48 15.35 -11.77
C GLY A 241 -3.65 13.95 -12.37
N SER A 242 -4.91 13.56 -12.59
CA SER A 242 -5.31 12.27 -13.15
C SER A 242 -4.73 12.02 -14.55
N CYS A 243 -4.47 10.76 -14.86
CA CYS A 243 -4.08 10.35 -16.21
C CYS A 243 -5.28 10.26 -17.15
N THR A 244 -5.04 10.56 -18.43
CA THR A 244 -6.00 10.37 -19.52
C THR A 244 -5.56 9.22 -20.40
N CYS A 245 -6.52 8.52 -21.01
CA CYS A 245 -6.20 7.46 -21.96
C CYS A 245 -5.40 7.99 -23.16
N LYS A 246 -4.32 7.30 -23.52
CA LYS A 246 -3.45 7.61 -24.66
C LYS A 246 -3.75 6.74 -25.88
N SER A 247 -4.63 5.76 -25.75
CA SER A 247 -5.10 4.88 -26.81
C SER A 247 -6.60 5.08 -27.07
N THR A 248 -7.12 4.42 -28.10
CA THR A 248 -8.56 4.40 -28.35
C THR A 248 -9.26 3.60 -27.24
N PRO A 249 -10.26 4.19 -26.54
CA PRO A 249 -11.03 3.48 -25.54
C PRO A 249 -11.70 2.23 -26.11
N ARG A 250 -11.62 1.13 -25.39
CA ARG A 250 -12.09 -0.20 -25.82
C ARG A 250 -12.85 -0.91 -24.70
N PRO A 251 -13.72 -1.88 -24.99
CA PRO A 251 -14.28 -2.73 -23.95
C PRO A 251 -13.17 -3.39 -23.11
N CYS A 252 -13.31 -3.29 -21.80
CA CYS A 252 -12.42 -3.92 -20.83
C CYS A 252 -13.11 -5.10 -20.16
N ILE A 253 -12.36 -6.19 -19.98
CA ILE A 253 -12.81 -7.37 -19.25
C ILE A 253 -11.76 -7.77 -18.21
N PHE A 254 -12.21 -7.86 -16.96
CA PHE A 254 -11.41 -8.22 -15.80
C PHE A 254 -11.62 -9.70 -15.45
N ILE A 255 -10.53 -10.46 -15.41
CA ILE A 255 -10.50 -11.89 -15.11
C ILE A 255 -9.81 -12.12 -13.77
N HIS A 256 -10.61 -12.47 -12.75
CA HIS A 256 -10.10 -12.72 -11.40
C HIS A 256 -9.32 -14.04 -11.34
N GLY A 257 -8.65 -14.27 -10.21
CA GLY A 257 -7.87 -15.45 -9.91
C GLY A 257 -8.58 -16.39 -8.93
N LEU A 258 -7.80 -17.10 -8.13
CA LEU A 258 -8.29 -18.09 -7.17
C LEU A 258 -9.17 -17.43 -6.08
N GLY A 259 -10.17 -18.16 -5.56
CA GLY A 259 -10.94 -17.77 -4.37
C GLY A 259 -12.42 -17.47 -4.61
N VAL A 260 -12.95 -17.75 -5.81
CA VAL A 260 -14.37 -17.57 -6.12
C VAL A 260 -15.03 -18.94 -6.35
N LEU A 261 -16.00 -19.28 -5.49
CA LEU A 261 -16.81 -20.51 -5.61
C LEU A 261 -18.03 -20.34 -6.53
N THR A 262 -18.65 -19.16 -6.49
CA THR A 262 -19.88 -18.90 -7.24
C THR A 262 -19.56 -18.42 -8.65
N GLU A 263 -20.12 -19.06 -9.66
CA GLU A 263 -20.01 -18.63 -11.05
C GLU A 263 -21.25 -17.87 -11.51
N LYS A 264 -21.09 -16.91 -12.43
CA LYS A 264 -22.20 -16.21 -13.09
C LYS A 264 -22.20 -16.53 -14.57
N GLU A 265 -23.38 -16.74 -15.15
CA GLU A 265 -23.53 -17.15 -16.55
C GLU A 265 -23.12 -16.04 -17.54
N LYS A 266 -23.14 -14.77 -17.14
CA LYS A 266 -22.75 -13.61 -17.97
C LYS A 266 -21.69 -12.77 -17.26
N ASN A 267 -20.98 -11.95 -18.03
CA ASN A 267 -20.10 -10.93 -17.49
C ASN A 267 -20.93 -9.96 -16.63
N LEU A 268 -20.34 -9.52 -15.52
CA LEU A 268 -20.93 -8.57 -14.59
C LEU A 268 -20.46 -7.16 -14.93
N ASP A 269 -21.27 -6.16 -14.60
CA ASP A 269 -20.89 -4.75 -14.72
C ASP A 269 -20.08 -4.26 -13.51
N THR A 270 -20.16 -4.97 -12.37
CA THR A 270 -19.44 -4.66 -11.13
C THR A 270 -18.95 -5.93 -10.44
N PHE A 271 -17.76 -5.91 -9.84
CA PHE A 271 -17.26 -7.00 -8.99
C PHE A 271 -16.33 -6.50 -7.88
N ASP A 272 -16.77 -5.48 -7.16
CA ASP A 272 -15.98 -4.72 -6.18
C ASP A 272 -15.43 -5.58 -5.05
N LYS A 273 -16.12 -6.67 -4.70
CA LYS A 273 -15.66 -7.62 -3.69
C LYS A 273 -14.27 -8.17 -4.01
N TYR A 274 -13.96 -8.39 -5.29
CA TYR A 274 -12.66 -8.88 -5.74
C TYR A 274 -11.72 -7.74 -6.17
N TRP A 275 -12.22 -6.79 -6.96
CA TRP A 275 -11.40 -5.78 -7.64
C TRP A 275 -11.34 -4.40 -6.96
N GLY A 276 -12.02 -4.22 -5.84
CA GLY A 276 -12.21 -2.89 -5.27
C GLY A 276 -13.09 -2.00 -6.16
N ASN A 277 -13.18 -0.71 -5.79
CA ASN A 277 -13.95 0.26 -6.56
C ASN A 277 -13.08 0.90 -7.64
N LEU A 278 -13.37 0.59 -8.90
CA LEU A 278 -12.69 1.14 -10.08
C LEU A 278 -13.53 2.18 -10.83
N THR A 279 -14.63 2.65 -10.25
CA THR A 279 -15.47 3.71 -10.84
C THR A 279 -14.61 4.94 -11.12
N ASP A 280 -14.69 5.47 -12.34
CA ASP A 280 -13.91 6.61 -12.85
C ASP A 280 -12.38 6.39 -12.90
N HIS A 281 -11.90 5.16 -12.69
CA HIS A 281 -10.47 4.81 -12.66
C HIS A 281 -10.04 3.94 -13.85
N THR A 282 -10.85 3.89 -14.91
CA THR A 282 -10.63 3.06 -16.10
C THR A 282 -10.68 3.88 -17.40
N PRO A 283 -9.84 4.92 -17.56
CA PRO A 283 -10.00 5.93 -18.62
C PRO A 283 -9.90 5.36 -20.05
N CYS A 284 -9.23 4.22 -20.24
CA CYS A 284 -9.13 3.53 -21.53
C CYS A 284 -10.23 2.49 -21.79
N CYS A 285 -11.16 2.33 -20.85
CA CYS A 285 -12.28 1.41 -20.98
C CYS A 285 -13.51 2.15 -21.47
N SER A 286 -14.04 1.77 -22.65
CA SER A 286 -15.35 2.28 -23.10
C SER A 286 -16.51 1.62 -22.34
N THR A 287 -16.30 0.37 -21.89
CA THR A 287 -17.14 -0.35 -20.95
C THR A 287 -16.25 -1.17 -20.04
N THR A 288 -16.66 -1.38 -18.79
CA THR A 288 -15.95 -2.24 -17.85
C THR A 288 -16.82 -3.43 -17.50
N GLN A 289 -16.28 -4.64 -17.68
CA GLN A 289 -16.94 -5.89 -17.36
C GLN A 289 -16.04 -6.79 -16.53
N TYR A 290 -16.64 -7.70 -15.79
CA TYR A 290 -15.97 -8.64 -14.91
C TYR A 290 -16.45 -10.06 -15.20
N ALA A 291 -15.53 -10.98 -15.49
CA ALA A 291 -15.83 -12.39 -15.46
C ALA A 291 -15.93 -12.84 -14.00
N MET A 292 -16.90 -13.69 -13.65
CA MET A 292 -16.96 -14.36 -12.35
C MET A 292 -17.11 -15.85 -12.60
N LEU A 293 -16.01 -16.58 -12.48
CA LEU A 293 -15.88 -18.01 -12.75
C LEU A 293 -15.63 -18.76 -11.45
N ASN A 294 -16.06 -20.03 -11.37
CA ASN A 294 -15.68 -20.87 -10.24
C ASN A 294 -14.20 -21.24 -10.37
N THR A 295 -13.34 -20.56 -9.62
CA THR A 295 -11.88 -20.75 -9.64
C THR A 295 -11.38 -21.55 -8.45
N VAL A 296 -12.25 -21.90 -7.50
CA VAL A 296 -11.87 -22.81 -6.41
C VAL A 296 -11.91 -24.25 -6.88
N ASN A 297 -13.00 -24.66 -7.55
CA ASN A 297 -13.21 -26.06 -7.92
C ASN A 297 -12.69 -26.40 -9.33
N ASN A 298 -12.17 -25.42 -10.08
CA ASN A 298 -11.69 -25.65 -11.44
C ASN A 298 -10.25 -25.17 -11.57
N SER A 299 -9.39 -26.08 -12.00
CA SER A 299 -7.99 -25.82 -12.33
C SER A 299 -7.84 -24.82 -13.49
N TRP A 300 -6.76 -24.03 -13.48
CA TRP A 300 -6.40 -23.20 -14.64
C TRP A 300 -5.99 -24.02 -15.88
N THR A 301 -5.62 -25.29 -15.69
CA THR A 301 -5.29 -26.23 -16.77
C THR A 301 -6.53 -26.90 -17.37
N ASP A 302 -7.71 -26.79 -16.73
CA ASP A 302 -8.93 -27.41 -17.23
C ASP A 302 -9.40 -26.81 -18.56
N HIS A 303 -9.71 -27.67 -19.52
CA HIS A 303 -10.06 -27.24 -20.87
C HIS A 303 -11.43 -26.57 -20.95
N PHE A 304 -12.38 -26.93 -20.07
CA PHE A 304 -13.68 -26.27 -20.02
C PHE A 304 -13.57 -24.89 -19.38
N GLN A 305 -12.78 -24.76 -18.32
CA GLN A 305 -12.49 -23.49 -17.65
C GLN A 305 -11.78 -22.52 -18.60
N GLN A 306 -10.79 -22.99 -19.36
CA GLN A 306 -10.13 -22.18 -20.39
C GLN A 306 -11.09 -21.74 -21.50
N GLN A 307 -12.01 -22.62 -21.92
CA GLN A 307 -13.04 -22.26 -22.90
C GLN A 307 -13.96 -21.18 -22.34
N LYS A 308 -14.44 -21.32 -21.10
CA LYS A 308 -15.26 -20.30 -20.43
C LYS A 308 -14.54 -18.96 -20.42
N VAL A 309 -13.25 -18.90 -20.06
CA VAL A 309 -12.46 -17.66 -20.08
C VAL A 309 -12.45 -17.03 -21.46
N CYS A 310 -12.19 -17.79 -22.52
CA CYS A 310 -12.26 -17.27 -23.89
C CYS A 310 -13.66 -16.75 -24.22
N ASP A 311 -14.71 -17.47 -23.87
CA ASP A 311 -16.09 -17.04 -24.13
C ASP A 311 -16.42 -15.72 -23.40
N ARG A 312 -15.94 -15.53 -22.16
CA ARG A 312 -16.07 -14.27 -21.41
C ARG A 312 -15.41 -13.10 -22.12
N VAL A 313 -14.20 -13.32 -22.61
CA VAL A 313 -13.40 -12.27 -23.25
C VAL A 313 -13.96 -11.95 -24.63
N LEU A 314 -14.36 -12.96 -25.41
CA LEU A 314 -15.01 -12.77 -26.71
C LEU A 314 -16.32 -11.99 -26.58
N ALA A 315 -17.13 -12.29 -25.55
CA ALA A 315 -18.40 -11.61 -25.29
C ALA A 315 -18.25 -10.13 -24.89
N ALA A 316 -17.07 -9.70 -24.43
CA ALA A 316 -16.84 -8.31 -24.02
C ALA A 316 -16.80 -7.33 -25.20
N SER A 317 -16.44 -7.79 -26.39
CA SER A 317 -16.38 -6.96 -27.60
C SER A 317 -17.19 -7.54 -28.74
N LYS A 318 -18.06 -6.71 -29.32
CA LYS A 318 -18.87 -7.07 -30.51
C LYS A 318 -18.03 -7.25 -31.78
N THR A 319 -16.77 -6.81 -31.79
CA THR A 319 -15.89 -6.93 -32.95
C THR A 319 -15.10 -8.24 -32.97
N SER A 320 -15.08 -8.96 -31.84
CA SER A 320 -14.54 -10.32 -31.75
C SER A 320 -15.30 -11.26 -32.68
N LYS A 321 -14.58 -12.15 -33.38
CA LYS A 321 -15.16 -13.11 -34.35
C LYS A 321 -14.53 -14.48 -34.22
N GLY A 322 -15.38 -15.52 -34.18
CA GLY A 322 -14.93 -16.88 -33.96
C GLY A 322 -14.14 -16.97 -32.66
N PHE A 323 -12.90 -17.45 -32.74
CA PHE A 323 -11.97 -17.57 -31.60
C PHE A 323 -10.96 -16.40 -31.51
N THR A 324 -11.17 -15.32 -32.28
CA THR A 324 -10.26 -14.15 -32.29
C THR A 324 -10.85 -13.00 -31.48
N ILE A 325 -10.11 -12.59 -30.45
CA ILE A 325 -10.45 -11.47 -29.57
C ILE A 325 -9.91 -10.18 -30.20
N SER A 326 -10.79 -9.22 -30.46
CA SER A 326 -10.47 -7.94 -31.10
C SER A 326 -10.98 -6.77 -30.26
N ASP A 327 -10.28 -5.63 -30.36
CA ASP A 327 -10.64 -4.35 -29.73
C ASP A 327 -11.01 -4.48 -28.25
N THR A 328 -10.27 -5.32 -27.50
CA THR A 328 -10.56 -5.62 -26.10
C THR A 328 -9.32 -5.41 -25.25
N ILE A 329 -9.46 -4.77 -24.10
CA ILE A 329 -8.42 -4.72 -23.07
C ILE A 329 -8.75 -5.80 -22.04
N ILE A 330 -7.85 -6.77 -21.89
CA ILE A 330 -7.98 -7.91 -20.98
C ILE A 330 -7.13 -7.61 -19.76
N ILE A 331 -7.73 -7.58 -18.58
CA ILE A 331 -7.04 -7.37 -17.31
C ILE A 331 -7.13 -8.67 -16.52
N THR A 332 -5.98 -9.24 -16.16
CA THR A 332 -5.94 -10.51 -15.42
C THR A 332 -5.24 -10.34 -14.08
N HIS A 333 -5.79 -10.89 -13.01
CA HIS A 333 -5.14 -10.96 -11.70
C HIS A 333 -4.89 -12.40 -11.28
N SER A 334 -3.71 -12.69 -10.70
CA SER A 334 -3.40 -13.97 -10.07
C SER A 334 -3.63 -15.14 -11.05
N MET A 335 -4.29 -16.22 -10.62
CA MET A 335 -4.64 -17.37 -11.47
C MET A 335 -5.40 -16.99 -12.76
N GLY A 336 -6.07 -15.82 -12.81
CA GLY A 336 -6.70 -15.32 -14.03
C GLY A 336 -5.73 -15.18 -15.19
N GLY A 337 -4.47 -14.81 -14.91
CA GLY A 337 -3.44 -14.73 -15.94
C GLY A 337 -3.04 -16.09 -16.48
N LEU A 338 -2.94 -17.11 -15.62
CA LEU A 338 -2.69 -18.49 -16.03
C LEU A 338 -3.85 -19.05 -16.87
N MET A 339 -5.09 -18.76 -16.50
CA MET A 339 -6.25 -19.23 -17.28
C MET A 339 -6.26 -18.63 -18.69
N VAL A 340 -5.98 -17.33 -18.84
CA VAL A 340 -5.86 -16.69 -20.17
C VAL A 340 -4.65 -17.23 -20.94
N ALA A 341 -3.50 -17.37 -20.29
CA ALA A 341 -2.29 -17.94 -20.88
C ALA A 341 -2.51 -19.36 -21.40
N GLY A 342 -3.10 -20.22 -20.57
CA GLY A 342 -3.43 -21.62 -20.90
C GLY A 342 -4.44 -21.71 -22.03
N ALA A 343 -5.47 -20.84 -22.03
CA ALA A 343 -6.46 -20.82 -23.10
C ALA A 343 -5.86 -20.41 -24.46
N ILE A 344 -4.95 -19.42 -24.48
CA ILE A 344 -4.20 -19.03 -25.69
C ILE A 344 -3.27 -20.16 -26.14
N ALA A 345 -2.50 -20.73 -25.21
CA ALA A 345 -1.57 -21.84 -25.49
C ALA A 345 -2.29 -23.06 -26.09
N ASN A 346 -3.47 -23.39 -25.57
CA ASN A 346 -4.32 -24.46 -26.04
C ASN A 346 -5.23 -24.07 -27.22
N LYS A 347 -5.00 -22.90 -27.82
CA LYS A 347 -5.70 -22.40 -29.02
C LYS A 347 -7.22 -22.31 -28.86
N LYS A 348 -7.72 -22.13 -27.63
CA LYS A 348 -9.14 -21.88 -27.34
C LYS A 348 -9.57 -20.50 -27.85
N CYS A 349 -8.66 -19.52 -27.77
CA CYS A 349 -8.78 -18.22 -28.39
C CYS A 349 -7.41 -17.62 -28.72
N LYS A 350 -7.38 -16.54 -29.50
CA LYS A 350 -6.17 -15.77 -29.81
C LYS A 350 -6.46 -14.26 -29.79
N LEU A 351 -5.41 -13.47 -29.53
CA LEU A 351 -5.50 -12.02 -29.55
C LEU A 351 -5.23 -11.48 -30.96
N ALA A 352 -6.09 -10.59 -31.46
CA ALA A 352 -5.78 -9.74 -32.59
C ALA A 352 -4.81 -8.61 -32.18
N SER A 353 -4.22 -7.93 -33.15
CA SER A 353 -3.33 -6.77 -32.90
C SER A 353 -4.04 -5.60 -32.20
N SER A 354 -5.36 -5.51 -32.28
CA SER A 354 -6.14 -4.47 -31.60
C SER A 354 -6.56 -4.83 -30.18
N ALA A 355 -6.28 -6.05 -29.71
CA ALA A 355 -6.46 -6.45 -28.32
C ALA A 355 -5.21 -6.12 -27.50
N THR A 356 -5.39 -5.90 -26.20
CA THR A 356 -4.30 -5.61 -25.26
C THR A 356 -4.48 -6.44 -24.02
N TRP A 357 -3.43 -7.14 -23.59
CA TRP A 357 -3.46 -7.91 -22.35
C TRP A 357 -2.56 -7.25 -21.28
N VAL A 358 -3.19 -6.87 -20.17
CA VAL A 358 -2.58 -6.32 -18.96
C VAL A 358 -2.61 -7.40 -17.88
N ALA A 359 -1.45 -7.86 -17.44
CA ALA A 359 -1.33 -8.91 -16.44
C ALA A 359 -0.87 -8.38 -15.09
N ILE A 360 -1.43 -8.93 -14.03
CA ILE A 360 -1.16 -8.51 -12.65
C ILE A 360 -0.98 -9.76 -11.79
N ALA A 361 0.15 -9.83 -11.07
CA ALA A 361 0.44 -10.86 -10.07
C ALA A 361 0.24 -12.31 -10.56
N SER A 362 0.42 -12.58 -11.86
CA SER A 362 0.07 -13.87 -12.44
C SER A 362 1.14 -14.93 -12.12
N PRO A 363 0.83 -16.02 -11.40
CA PRO A 363 1.83 -16.98 -10.91
C PRO A 363 2.29 -17.92 -12.04
N MET A 364 3.10 -17.43 -12.98
CA MET A 364 3.55 -18.19 -14.16
C MET A 364 4.50 -19.35 -13.84
N LEU A 365 4.90 -19.49 -12.57
CA LEU A 365 5.64 -20.62 -12.00
C LEU A 365 4.86 -21.32 -10.88
N GLY A 366 3.59 -21.00 -10.68
CA GLY A 366 2.82 -21.43 -9.51
C GLY A 366 3.12 -20.62 -8.25
N SER A 367 2.69 -21.14 -7.12
CA SER A 367 2.73 -20.47 -5.82
C SER A 367 2.94 -21.49 -4.69
N MET A 368 3.97 -21.25 -3.89
CA MET A 368 4.27 -21.98 -2.66
C MET A 368 3.15 -21.78 -1.63
N ALA A 369 2.31 -20.76 -1.78
CA ALA A 369 1.14 -20.59 -0.94
C ALA A 369 0.11 -21.70 -1.18
N ALA A 370 0.00 -22.23 -2.41
CA ALA A 370 -0.90 -23.34 -2.71
C ALA A 370 -0.42 -24.63 -2.04
N GLU A 371 0.88 -24.90 -2.10
CA GLU A 371 1.53 -26.05 -1.46
C GLU A 371 1.41 -25.95 0.06
N TYR A 372 1.75 -24.78 0.61
CA TYR A 372 1.62 -24.51 2.04
C TYR A 372 0.17 -24.63 2.53
N PHE A 373 -0.81 -24.27 1.70
CA PHE A 373 -2.23 -24.49 2.00
C PHE A 373 -2.57 -25.98 2.05
N GLU A 374 -2.09 -26.77 1.09
CA GLU A 374 -2.28 -28.22 1.06
C GLU A 374 -1.63 -28.93 2.27
N GLU A 375 -0.38 -28.60 2.59
CA GLU A 375 0.30 -29.07 3.80
C GLU A 375 -0.47 -28.69 5.07
N SER A 376 -1.02 -27.47 5.12
CA SER A 376 -1.79 -26.98 6.28
C SER A 376 -3.09 -27.77 6.47
N CYS A 377 -3.77 -28.14 5.39
CA CYS A 377 -4.95 -29.02 5.47
C CYS A 377 -4.61 -30.44 5.96
N ASN A 378 -3.35 -30.87 5.82
CA ASN A 378 -2.84 -32.14 6.32
C ASN A 378 -2.23 -32.03 7.74
N HIS A 379 -2.32 -30.87 8.38
CA HIS A 379 -1.68 -30.54 9.66
C HIS A 379 -0.14 -30.66 9.64
N GLU A 380 0.48 -30.49 8.49
CA GLU A 380 1.94 -30.61 8.30
C GLU A 380 2.67 -29.26 8.45
N THR A 381 1.93 -28.17 8.68
CA THR A 381 2.48 -26.83 8.92
C THR A 381 2.34 -26.40 10.39
N ASN A 382 2.37 -25.09 10.66
CA ASN A 382 2.19 -24.60 12.02
C ASN A 382 0.71 -24.63 12.43
N PHE A 383 0.47 -24.90 13.72
CA PHE A 383 -0.88 -25.03 14.29
C PHE A 383 -1.83 -23.88 13.94
N PHE A 384 -1.33 -22.64 13.91
CA PHE A 384 -2.15 -21.46 13.59
C PHE A 384 -2.64 -21.48 12.14
N MET A 385 -1.76 -21.86 11.20
CA MET A 385 -2.12 -21.94 9.79
C MET A 385 -3.04 -23.12 9.50
N ALA A 386 -2.85 -24.26 10.17
CA ALA A 386 -3.77 -25.39 10.11
C ALA A 386 -5.19 -24.99 10.56
N GLU A 387 -5.32 -24.34 11.72
CA GLU A 387 -6.61 -23.85 12.24
C GLU A 387 -7.24 -22.79 11.31
N PHE A 388 -6.41 -21.90 10.74
CA PHE A 388 -6.88 -20.90 9.77
C PHE A 388 -7.45 -21.56 8.51
N VAL A 389 -6.74 -22.50 7.87
CA VAL A 389 -7.22 -23.12 6.63
C VAL A 389 -8.47 -23.97 6.86
N GLU A 390 -8.57 -24.66 8.00
CA GLU A 390 -9.81 -25.38 8.39
C GLU A 390 -11.01 -24.43 8.48
N SER A 391 -10.81 -23.23 9.03
CA SER A 391 -11.87 -22.23 9.15
C SER A 391 -12.41 -21.73 7.79
N THR A 392 -11.60 -21.83 6.72
CA THR A 392 -12.02 -21.42 5.38
C THR A 392 -13.02 -22.38 4.74
N LYS A 393 -13.12 -23.61 5.26
CA LYS A 393 -13.89 -24.73 4.66
C LYS A 393 -13.42 -25.08 3.24
N LEU A 394 -12.17 -24.78 2.91
CA LEU A 394 -11.53 -25.13 1.63
C LEU A 394 -10.57 -26.31 1.78
N CYS A 395 -10.57 -26.99 2.94
CA CYS A 395 -9.88 -28.27 3.14
C CYS A 395 -10.85 -29.45 2.93
N PRO A 396 -10.43 -30.53 2.25
CA PRO A 396 -9.18 -30.65 1.49
C PRO A 396 -9.17 -29.70 0.28
N PRO A 397 -7.98 -29.25 -0.18
CA PRO A 397 -7.91 -28.32 -1.31
C PRO A 397 -8.49 -28.93 -2.58
N ASP A 398 -9.26 -28.12 -3.29
CA ASP A 398 -9.87 -28.46 -4.57
C ASP A 398 -8.91 -28.13 -5.74
N ASP A 399 -9.30 -28.49 -6.97
CA ASP A 399 -8.45 -28.46 -8.16
C ASP A 399 -7.86 -27.08 -8.47
N GLY A 400 -8.57 -26.00 -8.13
CA GLY A 400 -8.08 -24.64 -8.29
C GLY A 400 -6.80 -24.38 -7.50
N ILE A 401 -6.76 -24.81 -6.23
CA ILE A 401 -5.57 -24.67 -5.37
C ILE A 401 -4.46 -25.61 -5.84
N LYS A 402 -4.78 -26.90 -6.01
CA LYS A 402 -3.80 -27.92 -6.42
C LYS A 402 -3.09 -27.58 -7.73
N SER A 403 -3.83 -27.00 -8.68
CA SER A 403 -3.27 -26.61 -9.97
C SER A 403 -2.21 -25.50 -9.89
N LEU A 404 -2.12 -24.78 -8.76
CA LEU A 404 -1.15 -23.71 -8.55
C LEU A 404 0.13 -24.16 -7.86
N ALA A 405 0.36 -25.47 -7.67
CA ALA A 405 1.62 -25.99 -7.18
C ALA A 405 2.82 -25.39 -7.95
N TYR A 406 3.91 -25.15 -7.24
CA TYR A 406 5.07 -24.46 -7.80
C TYR A 406 5.80 -25.37 -8.79
N GLN A 407 6.18 -24.80 -9.93
CA GLN A 407 6.80 -25.55 -11.02
C GLN A 407 8.06 -26.27 -10.52
N TYR A 408 8.14 -27.57 -10.78
CA TYR A 408 9.20 -28.49 -10.35
C TYR A 408 9.34 -28.77 -8.85
N ASP A 409 8.44 -28.27 -8.00
CA ASP A 409 8.39 -28.70 -6.60
C ASP A 409 7.59 -29.99 -6.41
N SER A 410 7.60 -30.52 -5.18
CA SER A 410 7.05 -31.84 -4.83
C SER A 410 5.55 -32.02 -5.08
N TYR A 411 4.80 -30.92 -5.06
CA TYR A 411 3.35 -30.92 -5.34
C TYR A 411 3.03 -30.75 -6.83
N SER A 412 4.02 -30.44 -7.68
CA SER A 412 3.83 -30.38 -9.13
C SER A 412 3.97 -31.76 -9.79
N THR A 413 3.59 -31.82 -11.06
CA THR A 413 3.74 -33.01 -11.91
C THR A 413 4.40 -32.64 -13.23
N PRO A 414 5.04 -33.58 -13.94
CA PRO A 414 5.59 -33.30 -15.27
C PRO A 414 4.56 -32.76 -16.27
N ALA A 415 3.29 -33.14 -16.10
CA ALA A 415 2.19 -32.62 -16.91
C ALA A 415 1.91 -31.14 -16.57
N LEU A 416 1.83 -30.79 -15.29
CA LEU A 416 1.64 -29.41 -14.85
C LEU A 416 2.84 -28.53 -15.24
N ASP A 417 4.07 -29.01 -15.08
CA ASP A 417 5.27 -28.29 -15.48
C ASP A 417 5.28 -27.98 -16.98
N LYS A 418 4.83 -28.93 -17.80
CA LYS A 418 4.66 -28.73 -19.25
C LYS A 418 3.61 -27.66 -19.55
N MET A 419 2.51 -27.63 -18.80
CA MET A 419 1.48 -26.60 -18.95
C MET A 419 2.02 -25.21 -18.60
N TYR A 420 2.84 -25.09 -17.54
CA TYR A 420 3.49 -23.82 -17.20
C TYR A 420 4.39 -23.31 -18.33
N HIS A 421 5.19 -24.18 -18.96
CA HIS A 421 6.02 -23.77 -20.11
C HIS A 421 5.20 -23.18 -21.25
N PHE A 422 4.09 -23.82 -21.61
CA PHE A 422 3.21 -23.32 -22.66
C PHE A 422 2.52 -22.01 -22.26
N ALA A 423 2.04 -21.91 -21.02
CA ALA A 423 1.44 -20.69 -20.48
C ALA A 423 2.44 -19.53 -20.50
N GLN A 424 3.68 -19.76 -20.06
CA GLN A 424 4.76 -18.79 -20.06
C GLN A 424 5.13 -18.29 -21.47
N GLU A 425 5.16 -19.19 -22.46
CA GLU A 425 5.39 -18.78 -23.86
C GLU A 425 4.25 -17.89 -24.36
N ALA A 426 3.00 -18.29 -24.13
CA ALA A 426 1.83 -17.49 -24.48
C ALA A 426 1.84 -16.14 -23.76
N TYR A 427 2.19 -16.11 -22.48
CA TYR A 427 2.30 -14.91 -21.66
C TYR A 427 3.34 -13.95 -22.25
N ARG A 428 4.60 -14.39 -22.43
CA ARG A 428 5.67 -13.53 -22.94
C ARG A 428 5.40 -12.99 -24.35
N LYS A 429 4.69 -13.75 -25.18
CA LYS A 429 4.36 -13.37 -26.56
C LYS A 429 3.23 -12.36 -26.67
N ASN A 430 2.28 -12.36 -25.73
CA ASN A 430 1.01 -11.64 -25.90
C ASN A 430 0.78 -10.51 -24.89
N VAL A 431 1.45 -10.52 -23.73
CA VAL A 431 1.21 -9.52 -22.68
C VAL A 431 1.86 -8.19 -23.04
N HIS A 432 1.09 -7.12 -22.92
CA HIS A 432 1.54 -5.75 -23.19
C HIS A 432 2.20 -5.10 -21.98
N ALA A 433 1.62 -5.34 -20.79
CA ALA A 433 2.02 -4.70 -19.54
C ALA A 433 1.88 -5.69 -18.38
N VAL A 434 2.79 -5.58 -17.41
CA VAL A 434 2.84 -6.47 -16.25
C VAL A 434 3.05 -5.67 -14.98
N MET A 435 2.19 -5.88 -13.98
CA MET A 435 2.45 -5.45 -12.61
C MET A 435 2.78 -6.66 -11.74
N CYS A 436 3.96 -6.64 -11.15
CA CYS A 436 4.41 -7.59 -10.14
C CYS A 436 4.70 -6.87 -8.83
N SER A 437 4.87 -7.63 -7.75
CA SER A 437 5.43 -7.06 -6.53
C SER A 437 6.61 -7.87 -6.02
N ASN A 438 7.57 -7.16 -5.43
CA ASN A 438 8.71 -7.72 -4.72
C ASN A 438 8.60 -7.54 -3.20
N SER A 439 7.43 -7.15 -2.67
CA SER A 439 7.22 -7.00 -1.24
C SER A 439 5.74 -7.02 -0.86
N TYR A 440 5.39 -7.80 0.15
CA TYR A 440 4.05 -7.87 0.76
C TYR A 440 3.73 -6.71 1.72
N SER A 441 4.55 -5.65 1.73
CA SER A 441 4.36 -4.54 2.66
C SER A 441 2.98 -3.89 2.50
N GLY A 442 2.52 -3.72 1.25
CA GLY A 442 1.16 -3.36 0.88
C GLY A 442 0.68 -1.98 1.33
N ILE A 443 -0.63 -1.78 1.19
CA ILE A 443 -1.40 -0.58 1.51
C ILE A 443 -2.31 -0.90 2.71
N PHE A 444 -2.54 0.09 3.56
CA PHE A 444 -3.36 -0.08 4.76
C PHE A 444 -4.78 -0.45 4.47
N SER A 445 -5.13 -1.61 4.99
CA SER A 445 -6.40 -2.26 4.77
C SER A 445 -6.64 -3.28 5.87
N SER A 446 -7.89 -3.70 6.00
CA SER A 446 -8.30 -4.68 7.00
C SER A 446 -7.64 -6.05 6.83
N TYR A 447 -7.13 -6.37 5.64
CA TYR A 447 -6.48 -7.65 5.29
C TYR A 447 -4.95 -7.62 5.30
N GLN A 448 -4.32 -6.44 5.44
CA GLN A 448 -2.86 -6.28 5.36
C GLN A 448 -2.11 -7.16 6.38
N LEU A 449 -2.67 -7.28 7.58
CA LEU A 449 -2.10 -8.10 8.66
C LEU A 449 -1.93 -9.56 8.24
N GLY A 450 -2.92 -10.11 7.53
CA GLY A 450 -2.89 -11.47 7.02
C GLY A 450 -1.75 -11.68 6.02
N PHE A 451 -1.53 -10.75 5.09
CA PHE A 451 -0.43 -10.87 4.12
C PHE A 451 0.95 -10.74 4.74
N TRP A 452 1.11 -10.00 5.84
CA TRP A 452 2.37 -9.98 6.57
C TRP A 452 2.66 -11.30 7.26
N ILE A 453 1.63 -11.97 7.79
CA ILE A 453 1.79 -13.33 8.33
C ILE A 453 2.18 -14.27 7.19
N LEU A 454 1.42 -14.30 6.10
CA LEU A 454 1.66 -15.18 4.96
C LEU A 454 3.06 -14.98 4.36
N GLY A 455 3.47 -13.74 4.09
CA GLY A 455 4.80 -13.44 3.55
C GLY A 455 5.99 -13.79 4.48
N LYS A 456 5.73 -14.03 5.77
CA LYS A 456 6.73 -14.51 6.75
C LYS A 456 6.68 -16.01 6.99
N THR A 457 5.51 -16.63 6.90
CA THR A 457 5.31 -18.05 7.24
C THR A 457 5.40 -18.99 6.05
N ILE A 458 4.98 -18.54 4.86
CA ILE A 458 5.06 -19.34 3.64
C ILE A 458 6.54 -19.49 3.26
N PRO A 459 7.01 -20.70 2.93
CA PRO A 459 8.41 -20.97 2.58
C PRO A 459 8.74 -20.50 1.16
N HIS A 460 8.61 -19.20 0.90
CA HIS A 460 9.02 -18.59 -0.36
C HIS A 460 10.53 -18.83 -0.62
N LYS A 461 10.90 -19.10 -1.87
CA LYS A 461 12.30 -19.30 -2.28
C LYS A 461 13.11 -17.99 -2.24
N SER A 462 12.44 -16.84 -2.15
CA SER A 462 13.01 -15.50 -2.06
C SER A 462 12.20 -14.59 -1.13
N LYS A 463 12.83 -13.51 -0.67
CA LYS A 463 12.14 -12.43 0.07
C LYS A 463 11.30 -11.51 -0.82
N GLN A 464 11.35 -11.70 -2.15
CA GLN A 464 10.66 -10.86 -3.11
C GLN A 464 9.34 -11.50 -3.50
N ASN A 465 8.29 -11.22 -2.73
CA ASN A 465 6.96 -11.78 -2.95
C ASN A 465 5.87 -10.82 -2.47
N ASP A 466 4.67 -11.00 -2.97
CA ASP A 466 3.46 -10.24 -2.59
C ASP A 466 2.67 -10.88 -1.43
N GLY A 467 3.27 -11.88 -0.78
CA GLY A 467 2.67 -12.70 0.28
C GLY A 467 2.01 -13.97 -0.24
N MET A 468 1.89 -14.14 -1.56
CA MET A 468 1.36 -15.36 -2.19
C MET A 468 2.22 -15.81 -3.38
N VAL A 469 2.62 -14.87 -4.22
CA VAL A 469 3.35 -15.09 -5.48
C VAL A 469 4.69 -14.38 -5.40
N GLU A 470 5.75 -15.07 -5.81
CA GLU A 470 7.08 -14.48 -5.92
C GLU A 470 7.18 -13.56 -7.14
N PHE A 471 8.02 -12.53 -7.03
CA PHE A 471 8.31 -11.61 -8.14
C PHE A 471 8.73 -12.38 -9.40
N HIS A 472 9.62 -13.36 -9.27
CA HIS A 472 10.09 -14.17 -10.40
C HIS A 472 8.97 -14.99 -11.05
N GLY A 473 8.08 -15.57 -10.23
CA GLY A 473 6.88 -16.25 -10.70
C GLY A 473 5.93 -15.32 -11.44
N CYS A 474 5.75 -14.10 -10.96
CA CYS A 474 4.96 -13.07 -11.64
C CYS A 474 5.59 -12.58 -12.95
N ALA A 475 6.92 -12.39 -12.96
CA ALA A 475 7.64 -11.93 -14.13
C ALA A 475 7.55 -12.93 -15.29
N GLY A 476 7.30 -14.22 -15.02
CA GLY A 476 6.98 -15.22 -16.05
C GLY A 476 8.06 -15.35 -17.13
N GLY A 477 9.32 -15.12 -16.77
CA GLY A 477 10.47 -15.15 -17.67
C GLY A 477 10.77 -13.83 -18.41
N PHE A 478 10.09 -12.73 -18.11
CA PHE A 478 10.60 -11.40 -18.47
C PHE A 478 11.83 -11.05 -17.61
N LEU A 479 12.82 -10.37 -18.22
CA LEU A 479 14.01 -9.92 -17.52
C LEU A 479 13.66 -8.88 -16.44
N GLU A 480 14.29 -8.99 -15.27
CA GLU A 480 14.05 -8.06 -14.15
C GLU A 480 14.34 -6.60 -14.53
N THR A 481 15.33 -6.37 -15.40
CA THR A 481 15.70 -5.04 -15.90
C THR A 481 14.60 -4.36 -16.73
N LYS A 482 13.57 -5.11 -17.14
CA LYS A 482 12.38 -4.55 -17.79
C LYS A 482 11.46 -3.84 -16.80
N PHE A 483 11.51 -4.22 -15.53
CA PHE A 483 10.64 -3.70 -14.48
C PHE A 483 11.23 -2.47 -13.80
N GLY A 484 10.38 -1.48 -13.52
CA GLY A 484 10.73 -0.30 -12.72
C GLY A 484 9.72 -0.06 -11.61
N ASP A 485 10.12 0.64 -10.57
CA ASP A 485 9.30 0.99 -9.39
C ASP A 485 8.46 2.27 -9.58
N ASP A 486 8.42 2.79 -10.80
CA ASP A 486 7.59 3.92 -11.22
C ASP A 486 6.30 3.41 -11.88
N PHE A 487 5.14 3.77 -11.31
CA PHE A 487 3.81 3.41 -11.82
C PHE A 487 3.54 3.86 -13.28
N ARG A 488 4.38 4.74 -13.85
CA ARG A 488 4.30 5.15 -15.27
C ARG A 488 4.92 4.12 -16.21
N LYS A 489 5.59 3.08 -15.71
CA LYS A 489 6.22 2.03 -16.50
C LYS A 489 5.22 0.89 -16.79
N PRO A 490 5.12 0.41 -18.05
CA PRO A 490 4.25 -0.74 -18.36
C PRO A 490 4.63 -2.02 -17.62
N PHE A 491 5.90 -2.17 -17.26
CA PHE A 491 6.42 -3.25 -16.43
C PHE A 491 6.75 -2.65 -15.07
N TYR A 492 5.79 -2.78 -14.14
CA TYR A 492 5.83 -2.14 -12.83
C TYR A 492 6.14 -3.16 -11.75
N VAL A 493 7.22 -2.93 -10.99
CA VAL A 493 7.52 -3.67 -9.77
C VAL A 493 7.12 -2.83 -8.57
N SER A 494 6.06 -3.28 -7.91
CA SER A 494 5.45 -2.60 -6.77
C SER A 494 5.88 -3.23 -5.44
N LYS A 495 5.45 -2.63 -4.33
CA LYS A 495 5.59 -3.18 -2.96
C LYS A 495 4.23 -3.50 -2.34
N LEU A 496 3.33 -4.03 -3.16
CA LEU A 496 1.94 -4.33 -2.86
C LEU A 496 1.76 -5.77 -2.39
N ASN A 497 0.84 -6.01 -1.44
CA ASN A 497 0.41 -7.38 -1.17
C ASN A 497 -0.49 -7.90 -2.32
N HIS A 498 -0.74 -9.21 -2.35
CA HIS A 498 -1.48 -9.85 -3.44
C HIS A 498 -2.90 -9.28 -3.65
N ASN A 499 -3.57 -8.79 -2.59
CA ASN A 499 -4.90 -8.19 -2.73
C ASN A 499 -4.86 -6.74 -3.20
N ASP A 500 -3.83 -5.97 -2.81
CA ASP A 500 -3.69 -4.60 -3.29
C ASP A 500 -3.36 -4.55 -4.79
N LEU A 501 -2.68 -5.58 -5.30
CA LEU A 501 -2.48 -5.78 -6.73
C LEU A 501 -3.81 -5.88 -7.50
N ALA A 502 -4.88 -6.38 -6.86
CA ALA A 502 -6.24 -6.37 -7.40
C ALA A 502 -6.98 -5.04 -7.16
N PHE A 503 -6.26 -3.93 -6.91
CA PHE A 503 -6.78 -2.57 -6.68
C PHE A 503 -7.64 -2.39 -5.43
N ARG A 504 -7.73 -3.39 -4.55
CA ARG A 504 -8.70 -3.43 -3.44
C ARG A 504 -8.55 -2.29 -2.42
N ALA A 505 -7.32 -1.86 -2.14
CA ALA A 505 -7.02 -0.74 -1.25
C ALA A 505 -6.73 0.57 -2.00
N GLY A 506 -6.81 0.56 -3.33
CA GLY A 506 -6.48 1.72 -4.15
C GLY A 506 -4.97 2.01 -4.21
N ASP A 507 -4.57 3.28 -4.07
CA ASP A 507 -3.20 3.78 -4.12
C ASP A 507 -2.69 4.24 -2.74
N ALA A 508 -1.40 4.06 -2.49
CA ALA A 508 -0.73 4.64 -1.34
C ALA A 508 -0.63 6.18 -1.45
N LEU A 509 -0.65 6.83 -0.30
CA LEU A 509 -0.65 8.29 -0.18
C LEU A 509 0.70 8.94 -0.54
N LEU A 510 1.80 8.28 -0.19
CA LEU A 510 3.13 8.89 -0.13
C LEU A 510 4.23 7.99 -0.72
N ASP A 511 3.90 7.04 -1.60
CA ASP A 511 4.87 6.09 -2.17
C ASP A 511 4.50 5.70 -3.62
N GLU A 512 5.30 6.12 -4.60
CA GLU A 512 5.07 5.78 -6.02
C GLU A 512 5.20 4.27 -6.29
N ALA A 513 5.88 3.50 -5.42
CA ALA A 513 6.01 2.04 -5.55
C ALA A 513 4.74 1.28 -5.12
N LYS A 514 3.66 1.98 -4.73
CA LYS A 514 2.39 1.40 -4.26
C LYS A 514 1.17 2.11 -4.87
N MET A 515 1.19 2.35 -6.18
CA MET A 515 0.12 3.07 -6.89
C MET A 515 -0.50 2.22 -8.02
N PRO A 516 -1.19 1.11 -7.71
CA PRO A 516 -1.74 0.22 -8.73
C PRO A 516 -2.85 0.88 -9.58
N VAL A 517 -3.71 1.71 -8.99
CA VAL A 517 -4.82 2.36 -9.70
C VAL A 517 -4.27 3.40 -10.68
N LYS A 518 -3.37 4.28 -10.23
CA LYS A 518 -2.68 5.21 -11.15
C LYS A 518 -1.88 4.49 -12.23
N TRP A 519 -1.21 3.37 -11.90
CA TRP A 519 -0.54 2.58 -12.93
C TRP A 519 -1.52 2.22 -14.03
N PHE A 520 -2.71 1.72 -13.67
CA PHE A 520 -3.73 1.34 -14.65
C PHE A 520 -4.29 2.55 -15.44
N GLU A 521 -4.59 3.66 -14.78
CA GLU A 521 -5.06 4.90 -15.43
C GLU A 521 -4.06 5.47 -16.43
N CYS A 522 -2.76 5.37 -16.13
CA CYS A 522 -1.68 5.98 -16.91
C CYS A 522 -1.08 5.05 -17.98
N LEU A 523 -1.48 3.78 -17.97
CA LEU A 523 -0.83 2.71 -18.72
C LEU A 523 -0.97 2.85 -20.23
N LEU A 524 -2.21 3.09 -20.69
CA LEU A 524 -2.63 2.94 -22.08
C LEU A 524 -3.04 4.24 -22.74
#